data_AF-A0A804LMC2-F1
#
_entry.id   AF-A0A804LMC2-F1
#
_cell.length_a   1.000
_cell.length_b   1.000
_cell.length_c   1.000
_cell.angle_alpha   90.00
_cell.angle_beta   90.00
_cell.angle_gamma   90.00
#
_symmetry.space_group_name_H-M   'P 1'
#
loop_
_entity.id
_entity.type
_entity.pdbx_description
1 polymer ?
#
loop_
_entity_poly.entity_id
_entity_poly.type
_entity_poly.pdbx_seq_one_letter_code
_entity_poly.pdbx_strand_id
1 'polypeptide(L)'
;MPGAMEPAEADAAAAAVAGRRPTASERRRMYRDLALSLRCGLRDAAAGFSFLRLRGLRALLRALRSTSDADADADAGLFRDSQSIRDLQVIPVLFEHSLRKATGDAVLTVAQVLGMEPAAARLRNPATDSEVVLALRVLEGCCLLCPACAAAAHRYNAVKVVLNILMTRGILEQRACLDTLLALLVNCSGNLTDFKEQDGLNKIAVIVKDANRDDHVKMFRVSASLLWKRKRKMWRRFRV
;
A
#
# COMPACT_ATOMS: atom_id res chain seq x y z
N MET A 1 18.59 17.05 -52.74
CA MET A 1 18.78 15.85 -51.90
C MET A 1 18.67 16.29 -50.44
N PRO A 2 17.60 15.94 -49.70
CA PRO A 2 17.53 16.23 -48.28
C PRO A 2 18.42 15.23 -47.54
N GLY A 3 19.34 15.75 -46.72
CA GLY A 3 20.27 14.94 -45.92
C GLY A 3 19.50 14.07 -44.94
N ALA A 4 19.80 12.77 -44.95
CA ALA A 4 19.33 11.84 -43.93
C ALA A 4 19.95 12.27 -42.59
N MET A 5 19.10 12.60 -41.62
CA MET A 5 19.53 12.88 -40.27
C MET A 5 20.12 11.59 -39.68
N GLU A 6 21.40 11.64 -39.32
CA GLU A 6 22.12 10.49 -38.76
C GLU A 6 21.41 9.97 -37.49
N PRO A 7 21.27 8.64 -37.33
CA PRO A 7 20.50 8.03 -36.24
C PRO A 7 21.03 8.41 -34.85
N ALA A 8 22.30 8.79 -34.73
CA ALA A 8 22.93 9.20 -33.47
C ALA A 8 22.44 10.56 -32.94
N GLU A 9 22.08 11.51 -33.80
CA GLU A 9 21.53 12.81 -33.36
C GLU A 9 20.07 12.70 -32.92
N ALA A 10 19.31 11.78 -33.53
CA ALA A 10 17.94 11.46 -33.11
C ALA A 10 17.93 10.77 -31.74
N ASP A 11 18.85 9.85 -31.47
CA ASP A 11 19.00 9.19 -30.17
C ASP A 11 19.51 10.15 -29.08
N ALA A 12 20.41 11.06 -29.42
CA ALA A 12 20.88 12.11 -28.50
C ALA A 12 19.77 13.12 -28.16
N ALA A 13 18.94 13.50 -29.14
CA ALA A 13 17.78 14.37 -28.93
C ALA A 13 16.68 13.66 -28.10
N ALA A 14 16.43 12.36 -28.35
CA ALA A 14 15.50 11.57 -27.56
C ALA A 14 15.98 11.39 -26.10
N ALA A 15 17.29 11.19 -25.89
CA ALA A 15 17.89 11.15 -24.55
C ALA A 15 17.85 12.50 -23.83
N ALA A 16 18.01 13.62 -24.55
CA ALA A 16 17.90 14.97 -24.01
C ALA A 16 16.44 15.32 -23.60
N VAL A 17 15.44 14.79 -24.31
CA VAL A 17 14.02 14.90 -23.93
C VAL A 17 13.71 14.01 -22.71
N ALA A 18 14.30 12.82 -22.62
CA ALA A 18 14.11 11.90 -21.50
C ALA A 18 14.68 12.40 -20.16
N GLY A 19 15.67 13.31 -20.17
CA GLY A 19 16.24 13.91 -18.97
C GLY A 19 15.66 15.28 -18.57
N ARG A 20 14.63 15.77 -19.29
CA ARG A 20 14.08 17.11 -19.05
C ARG A 20 13.19 17.10 -17.80
N ARG A 21 13.57 17.91 -16.80
CA ARG A 21 12.70 18.18 -15.65
C ARG A 21 11.36 18.78 -16.11
N PRO A 22 10.22 18.29 -15.58
CA PRO A 22 8.91 18.85 -15.88
C PRO A 22 8.84 20.34 -15.54
N THR A 23 8.25 21.12 -16.45
CA THR A 23 7.92 22.52 -16.22
C THR A 23 6.86 22.66 -15.11
N ALA A 24 6.72 23.87 -14.56
CA ALA A 24 5.73 24.13 -13.51
C ALA A 24 4.28 23.88 -13.96
N SER A 25 3.96 24.13 -15.23
CA SER A 25 2.63 23.87 -15.81
C SER A 25 2.39 22.36 -16.00
N GLU A 26 3.38 21.62 -16.48
CA GLU A 26 3.34 20.15 -16.58
C GLU A 26 3.17 19.52 -15.20
N ARG A 27 3.93 19.96 -14.20
CA ARG A 27 3.79 19.50 -12.81
C ARG A 27 2.39 19.71 -12.25
N ARG A 28 1.77 20.87 -12.52
CA ARG A 28 0.37 21.14 -12.13
C ARG A 28 -0.61 20.20 -12.84
N ARG A 29 -0.37 19.89 -14.12
CA ARG A 29 -1.19 18.94 -14.87
C ARG A 29 -1.06 17.53 -14.28
N MET A 30 0.17 17.05 -14.08
CA MET A 30 0.46 15.75 -13.47
C MET A 30 -0.18 15.62 -12.08
N TYR A 31 -0.10 16.66 -11.25
CA TYR A 31 -0.77 16.66 -9.95
C TYR A 31 -2.29 16.53 -10.06
N ARG A 32 -2.92 17.27 -10.99
CA ARG A 32 -4.38 17.16 -11.20
C ARG A 32 -4.77 15.77 -11.68
N ASP A 33 -4.00 15.20 -12.61
CA ASP A 33 -4.26 13.88 -13.16
C ASP A 33 -4.10 12.80 -12.06
N LEU A 34 -3.07 12.91 -11.22
CA LEU A 34 -2.89 12.06 -10.05
C LEU A 34 -4.04 12.22 -9.05
N ALA A 35 -4.40 13.45 -8.69
CA ALA A 35 -5.48 13.72 -7.74
C ALA A 35 -6.83 13.19 -8.24
N LEU A 36 -7.12 13.32 -9.54
CA LEU A 36 -8.33 12.76 -10.16
C LEU A 36 -8.30 11.23 -10.11
N SER A 37 -7.17 10.61 -10.45
CA SER A 37 -7.00 9.16 -10.39
C SER A 37 -7.20 8.62 -8.97
N LEU A 38 -6.62 9.29 -7.96
CA LEU A 38 -6.82 8.98 -6.55
C LEU A 38 -8.28 9.14 -6.13
N ARG A 39 -8.95 10.26 -6.47
CA ARG A 39 -10.37 10.46 -6.13
C ARG A 39 -11.27 9.37 -6.70
N CYS A 40 -11.08 9.03 -7.97
CA CYS A 40 -11.84 7.98 -8.63
C CYS A 40 -11.56 6.61 -7.97
N GLY A 41 -10.29 6.29 -7.74
CA GLY A 41 -9.88 5.05 -7.09
C GLY A 41 -10.39 4.92 -5.65
N LEU A 42 -10.34 5.99 -4.85
CA LEU A 42 -10.82 6.03 -3.47
C LEU A 42 -12.35 5.93 -3.39
N ARG A 43 -13.07 6.60 -4.30
CA ARG A 43 -14.54 6.48 -4.39
C ARG A 43 -14.96 5.02 -4.64
N ASP A 44 -14.31 4.38 -5.61
CA ASP A 44 -14.57 2.97 -5.94
C ASP A 44 -14.14 2.04 -4.78
N ALA A 45 -12.99 2.30 -4.15
CA ALA A 45 -12.48 1.55 -2.99
C ALA A 45 -13.36 1.70 -1.74
N ALA A 46 -14.10 2.80 -1.61
CA ALA A 46 -15.04 3.06 -0.52
C ALA A 46 -16.44 2.48 -0.76
N ALA A 47 -16.69 1.87 -1.92
CA ALA A 47 -18.01 1.35 -2.28
C ALA A 47 -18.45 0.16 -1.41
N GLY A 48 -19.78 -0.02 -1.28
CA GLY A 48 -20.38 -1.15 -0.54
C GLY A 48 -20.18 -2.51 -1.21
N PHE A 49 -19.87 -2.52 -2.51
CA PHE A 49 -19.76 -3.71 -3.34
C PHE A 49 -18.30 -4.12 -3.59
N SER A 50 -17.99 -5.40 -3.41
CA SER A 50 -16.65 -5.98 -3.59
C SER A 50 -16.05 -5.72 -4.98
N PHE A 51 -16.84 -5.84 -6.04
CA PHE A 51 -16.38 -5.58 -7.41
C PHE A 51 -15.89 -4.14 -7.61
N LEU A 52 -16.63 -3.15 -7.11
CA LEU A 52 -16.23 -1.75 -7.16
C LEU A 52 -14.98 -1.51 -6.31
N ARG A 53 -14.90 -2.12 -5.13
CA ARG A 53 -13.70 -2.01 -4.29
C ARG A 53 -12.46 -2.58 -4.96
N LEU A 54 -12.56 -3.76 -5.59
CA LEU A 54 -11.47 -4.36 -6.37
C LEU A 54 -11.03 -3.45 -7.51
N ARG A 55 -11.98 -2.88 -8.26
CA ARG A 55 -11.70 -1.92 -9.34
C ARG A 55 -10.95 -0.70 -8.80
N GLY A 56 -11.43 -0.13 -7.68
CA GLY A 56 -10.82 1.01 -7.02
C GLY A 56 -9.40 0.72 -6.54
N LEU A 57 -9.18 -0.39 -5.83
CA LEU A 57 -7.86 -0.81 -5.35
C LEU A 57 -6.87 -1.04 -6.50
N ARG A 58 -7.31 -1.64 -7.61
CA ARG A 58 -6.47 -1.78 -8.82
C ARG A 58 -6.16 -0.44 -9.47
N ALA A 59 -7.08 0.52 -9.46
CA ALA A 59 -6.84 1.86 -9.95
C ALA A 59 -5.82 2.60 -9.08
N LEU A 60 -5.95 2.52 -7.76
CA LEU A 60 -5.00 3.08 -6.80
C LEU A 60 -3.61 2.47 -6.98
N LEU A 61 -3.50 1.14 -7.09
CA LEU A 61 -2.21 0.47 -7.30
C LEU A 61 -1.54 0.91 -8.61
N ARG A 62 -2.32 1.09 -9.69
CA ARG A 62 -1.81 1.63 -10.96
C ARG A 62 -1.31 3.07 -10.81
N ALA A 63 -2.04 3.92 -10.10
CA ALA A 63 -1.62 5.30 -9.85
C ALA A 63 -0.32 5.39 -9.01
N LEU A 64 -0.16 4.50 -8.03
CA LEU A 64 1.07 4.42 -7.24
C LEU A 64 2.26 3.98 -8.10
N ARG A 65 2.07 2.99 -8.97
CA ARG A 65 3.12 2.51 -9.89
C ARG A 65 3.55 3.58 -10.90
N SER A 66 2.60 4.30 -11.50
CA SER A 66 2.94 5.41 -12.40
C SER A 66 3.70 6.53 -11.70
N THR A 67 3.55 6.66 -10.37
CA THR A 67 4.32 7.62 -9.57
C THR A 67 5.71 7.10 -9.20
N SER A 68 5.88 5.78 -9.06
CA SER A 68 7.20 5.17 -8.77
C SER A 68 8.09 5.05 -10.00
N ASP A 69 7.50 4.90 -11.19
CA ASP A 69 8.22 4.72 -12.44
C ASP A 69 8.73 6.06 -13.03
N ALA A 70 8.19 7.19 -12.55
CA ALA A 70 8.63 8.53 -12.92
C ALA A 70 9.70 9.05 -11.96
N ASP A 71 10.64 9.89 -12.44
CA ASP A 71 11.85 10.35 -11.73
C ASP A 71 11.67 10.49 -10.21
N ALA A 72 12.33 9.58 -9.47
CA ALA A 72 11.98 9.13 -8.13
C ALA A 72 11.87 10.19 -7.02
N ASP A 73 12.38 11.41 -7.24
CA ASP A 73 12.35 12.49 -6.23
C ASP A 73 11.31 13.58 -6.52
N ALA A 74 10.97 13.85 -7.79
CA ALA A 74 10.07 14.95 -8.14
C ALA A 74 8.59 14.53 -8.09
N ASP A 75 8.26 13.33 -8.56
CA ASP A 75 6.86 12.86 -8.65
C ASP A 75 6.40 12.13 -7.39
N ALA A 76 7.32 11.54 -6.61
CA ALA A 76 7.04 11.08 -5.26
C ALA A 76 6.57 12.24 -4.34
N GLY A 77 7.02 13.47 -4.63
CA GLY A 77 6.53 14.70 -4.00
C GLY A 77 5.04 14.95 -4.27
N LEU A 78 4.56 14.73 -5.50
CA LEU A 78 3.16 14.95 -5.86
C LEU A 78 2.21 14.04 -5.08
N PHE A 79 2.56 12.76 -4.95
CA PHE A 79 1.77 11.84 -4.12
C PHE A 79 1.81 12.25 -2.66
N ARG A 80 2.98 12.59 -2.12
CA ARG A 80 3.12 13.06 -0.73
C ARG A 80 2.25 14.28 -0.46
N ASP A 81 2.28 15.27 -1.34
CA ASP A 81 1.46 16.48 -1.23
C ASP A 81 -0.03 16.15 -1.29
N SER A 82 -0.43 15.20 -2.13
CA SER A 82 -1.83 14.74 -2.19
C SER A 82 -2.31 14.17 -0.84
N GLN A 83 -1.46 13.50 -0.07
CA GLN A 83 -1.83 12.89 1.21
C GLN A 83 -2.08 13.91 2.34
N SER A 84 -1.77 15.19 2.12
CA SER A 84 -2.19 16.28 3.02
C SER A 84 -3.67 16.64 2.88
N ILE A 85 -4.30 16.32 1.74
CA ILE A 85 -5.70 16.62 1.45
C ILE A 85 -6.57 15.45 1.90
N ARG A 86 -7.53 15.71 2.78
CA ARG A 86 -8.41 14.68 3.39
C ARG A 86 -9.05 13.75 2.36
N ASP A 87 -9.59 14.30 1.27
CA ASP A 87 -10.29 13.53 0.24
C ASP A 87 -9.36 12.61 -0.59
N LEU A 88 -8.05 12.81 -0.51
CA LEU A 88 -7.04 12.06 -1.25
C LEU A 88 -6.26 11.09 -0.34
N GLN A 89 -6.57 11.05 0.96
CA GLN A 89 -5.90 10.17 1.90
C GLN A 89 -6.27 8.72 1.63
N VAL A 90 -5.26 7.92 1.29
CA VAL A 90 -5.47 6.51 0.95
C VAL A 90 -5.64 5.64 2.20
N ILE A 91 -4.86 5.92 3.25
CA ILE A 91 -4.79 5.09 4.46
C ILE A 91 -6.14 4.90 5.15
N PRO A 92 -6.94 5.95 5.44
CA PRO A 92 -8.24 5.78 6.09
C PRO A 92 -9.17 4.84 5.31
N VAL A 93 -9.24 5.00 3.99
CA VAL A 93 -10.12 4.21 3.12
C VAL A 93 -9.74 2.73 3.14
N LEU A 94 -8.44 2.41 3.12
CA LEU A 94 -8.00 1.01 3.19
C LEU A 94 -8.43 0.34 4.50
N PHE A 95 -8.25 1.01 5.64
CA PHE A 95 -8.59 0.45 6.95
C PHE A 95 -10.09 0.40 7.23
N GLU A 96 -10.87 1.34 6.68
CA GLU A 96 -12.31 1.36 6.87
C GLU A 96 -13.04 0.32 5.98
N HIS A 97 -12.55 0.10 4.75
CA HIS A 97 -13.29 -0.66 3.74
C HIS A 97 -12.70 -2.03 3.37
N SER A 98 -11.38 -2.21 3.49
CA SER A 98 -10.71 -3.42 2.97
C SER A 98 -9.89 -4.19 4.01
N LEU A 99 -9.30 -3.49 4.98
CA LEU A 99 -8.47 -4.06 6.05
C LEU A 99 -9.14 -4.02 7.41
N ARG A 100 -10.45 -3.72 7.46
CA ARG A 100 -11.20 -3.66 8.71
C ARG A 100 -11.09 -5.00 9.42
N LYS A 101 -10.82 -4.96 10.73
CA LYS A 101 -10.89 -6.16 11.58
C LYS A 101 -12.32 -6.70 11.46
N ALA A 102 -12.47 -7.99 11.13
CA ALA A 102 -13.72 -8.72 11.27
C ALA A 102 -14.09 -8.75 12.76
N THR A 103 -14.59 -7.62 13.25
CA THR A 103 -15.34 -7.52 14.49
C THR A 103 -16.70 -8.11 14.13
N GLY A 104 -17.09 -9.15 14.85
CA GLY A 104 -18.12 -10.12 14.45
C GLY A 104 -19.54 -9.57 14.40
N ASP A 105 -19.80 -8.56 13.56
CA ASP A 105 -21.06 -7.81 13.55
C ASP A 105 -21.61 -7.59 12.13
N ALA A 106 -21.37 -8.54 11.22
CA ALA A 106 -22.02 -8.53 9.91
C ALA A 106 -22.21 -9.96 9.37
N VAL A 107 -22.70 -10.87 10.22
CA VAL A 107 -23.57 -11.93 9.71
C VAL A 107 -24.97 -11.35 9.79
N LEU A 108 -25.44 -10.78 8.67
CA LEU A 108 -26.81 -10.29 8.58
C LEU A 108 -27.74 -11.49 8.74
N THR A 109 -28.56 -11.49 9.79
CA THR A 109 -29.69 -12.41 9.87
C THR A 109 -30.77 -11.97 8.87
N VAL A 110 -31.55 -12.91 8.36
CA VAL A 110 -32.64 -12.68 7.38
C VAL A 110 -33.60 -11.55 7.84
N ALA A 111 -33.71 -11.32 9.15
CA ALA A 111 -34.47 -10.22 9.75
C ALA A 111 -34.04 -8.82 9.28
N GLN A 112 -32.75 -8.58 9.02
CA GLN A 112 -32.26 -7.30 8.50
C GLN A 112 -32.52 -7.12 7.00
N VAL A 113 -32.75 -8.21 6.26
CA VAL A 113 -33.17 -8.21 4.85
C VAL A 113 -34.67 -7.91 4.72
N LEU A 114 -35.46 -8.18 5.76
CA LEU A 114 -36.92 -7.99 5.78
C LEU A 114 -37.38 -6.60 6.27
N GLY A 115 -36.47 -5.62 6.39
CA GLY A 115 -36.84 -4.20 6.40
C GLY A 115 -37.33 -3.61 7.72
N MET A 116 -36.90 -4.12 8.89
CA MET A 116 -37.37 -3.68 10.20
C MET A 116 -36.36 -2.83 11.01
N GLU A 117 -35.54 -1.99 10.39
CA GLU A 117 -34.93 -0.80 11.05
C GLU A 117 -34.22 0.12 10.02
N PRO A 118 -34.40 1.46 10.04
CA PRO A 118 -33.77 2.36 9.08
C PRO A 118 -32.47 3.01 9.59
N ALA A 119 -31.59 3.31 8.62
CA ALA A 119 -30.53 4.33 8.62
C ALA A 119 -29.22 4.09 9.42
N ALA A 120 -28.25 3.39 8.79
CA ALA A 120 -26.80 3.73 8.74
C ALA A 120 -25.89 2.50 8.55
N ALA A 121 -26.42 1.29 8.68
CA ALA A 121 -25.71 0.08 8.30
C ALA A 121 -25.62 0.01 6.76
N ARG A 122 -24.67 0.74 6.16
CA ARG A 122 -24.29 0.54 4.76
C ARG A 122 -24.01 -0.96 4.62
N LEU A 123 -24.88 -1.70 3.93
CA LEU A 123 -24.68 -3.09 3.55
C LEU A 123 -23.28 -3.19 2.93
N ARG A 124 -22.32 -3.69 3.70
CA ARG A 124 -20.91 -3.78 3.31
C ARG A 124 -20.54 -5.24 3.41
N ASN A 125 -20.40 -5.86 2.25
CA ASN A 125 -19.91 -7.23 2.18
C ASN A 125 -18.51 -7.30 2.79
N PRO A 126 -18.19 -8.36 3.56
CA PRO A 126 -16.84 -8.55 4.10
C PRO A 126 -15.81 -8.56 2.97
N ALA A 127 -14.60 -8.07 3.25
CA ALA A 127 -13.54 -8.02 2.26
C ALA A 127 -13.15 -9.44 1.81
N THR A 128 -13.16 -9.66 0.49
CA THR A 128 -12.66 -10.90 -0.11
C THR A 128 -11.14 -10.98 0.00
N ASP A 129 -10.60 -12.19 -0.10
CA ASP A 129 -9.15 -12.45 -0.08
C ASP A 129 -8.39 -11.60 -1.12
N SER A 130 -8.95 -11.48 -2.33
CA SER A 130 -8.41 -10.62 -3.39
C SER A 130 -8.40 -9.13 -3.04
N GLU A 131 -9.44 -8.64 -2.34
CA GLU A 131 -9.47 -7.25 -1.85
C GLU A 131 -8.40 -7.02 -0.80
N VAL A 132 -8.21 -7.96 0.12
CA VAL A 132 -7.21 -7.88 1.18
C VAL A 132 -5.80 -7.84 0.57
N VAL A 133 -5.47 -8.74 -0.36
CA VAL A 133 -4.17 -8.75 -1.04
C VAL A 133 -3.91 -7.42 -1.74
N LEU A 134 -4.88 -6.91 -2.51
CA LEU A 134 -4.71 -5.63 -3.21
C LEU A 134 -4.59 -4.45 -2.25
N ALA A 135 -5.37 -4.42 -1.18
CA ALA A 135 -5.31 -3.37 -0.17
C ALA A 135 -3.95 -3.36 0.56
N LEU A 136 -3.40 -4.54 0.88
CA LEU A 136 -2.05 -4.68 1.43
C LEU A 136 -0.99 -4.14 0.46
N ARG A 137 -1.10 -4.45 -0.85
CA ARG A 137 -0.18 -3.92 -1.87
C ARG A 137 -0.28 -2.40 -2.05
N VAL A 138 -1.48 -1.84 -1.99
CA VAL A 138 -1.68 -0.38 -2.01
C VAL A 138 -1.06 0.24 -0.76
N LEU A 139 -1.28 -0.35 0.42
CA LEU A 139 -0.70 0.12 1.69
C LEU A 139 0.84 0.08 1.66
N GLU A 140 1.41 -1.01 1.16
CA GLU A 140 2.85 -1.16 0.92
C GLU A 140 3.38 -0.01 0.07
N GLY A 141 2.81 0.21 -1.12
CA GLY A 141 3.20 1.28 -2.04
C GLY A 141 3.08 2.68 -1.40
N CYS A 142 2.00 2.95 -0.69
CA CYS A 142 1.81 4.22 0.02
C CYS A 142 2.89 4.48 1.07
N CYS A 143 3.29 3.46 1.83
CA CYS A 143 4.31 3.58 2.88
C CYS A 143 5.73 3.73 2.31
N LEU A 144 6.01 3.14 1.14
CA LEU A 144 7.28 3.30 0.44
C LEU A 144 7.42 4.70 -0.21
N LEU A 145 6.34 5.23 -0.79
CA LEU A 145 6.35 6.54 -1.44
C LEU A 145 6.26 7.71 -0.44
N CYS A 146 5.54 7.53 0.66
CA CYS A 146 5.29 8.58 1.64
C CYS A 146 5.47 8.05 3.08
N PRO A 147 6.54 8.47 3.80
CA PRO A 147 6.74 8.08 5.20
C PRO A 147 5.57 8.49 6.13
N ALA A 148 4.87 9.58 5.81
CA ALA A 148 3.71 10.03 6.58
C ALA A 148 2.55 9.02 6.52
N CYS A 149 2.45 8.22 5.45
CA CYS A 149 1.46 7.15 5.34
C CYS A 149 1.71 6.04 6.37
N ALA A 150 2.96 5.69 6.67
CA ALA A 150 3.28 4.71 7.70
C ALA A 150 2.88 5.21 9.10
N ALA A 151 3.08 6.51 9.38
CA ALA A 151 2.64 7.15 10.61
C ALA A 151 1.10 7.27 10.69
N ALA A 152 0.42 7.53 9.57
CA ALA A 152 -1.04 7.49 9.51
C ALA A 152 -1.56 6.08 9.77
N ALA A 153 -0.93 5.05 9.19
CA ALA A 153 -1.30 3.66 9.37
C ALA A 153 -1.15 3.19 10.83
N HIS A 154 -0.13 3.69 11.55
CA HIS A 154 0.04 3.42 12.98
C HIS A 154 -1.21 3.79 13.80
N ARG A 155 -1.88 4.91 13.47
CA ARG A 155 -3.13 5.34 14.16
C ARG A 155 -4.28 4.35 14.00
N TYR A 156 -4.23 3.49 12.99
CA TYR A 156 -5.21 2.44 12.74
C TYR A 156 -4.77 1.07 13.30
N ASN A 157 -3.75 1.03 14.16
CA ASN A 157 -3.14 -0.20 14.66
C ASN A 157 -2.72 -1.14 13.52
N ALA A 158 -2.17 -0.58 12.43
CA ALA A 158 -1.88 -1.31 11.20
C ALA A 158 -1.09 -2.60 11.43
N VAL A 159 -0.08 -2.55 12.30
CA VAL A 159 0.75 -3.72 12.62
C VAL A 159 -0.07 -4.85 13.21
N LYS A 160 -0.96 -4.56 14.15
CA LYS A 160 -1.87 -5.55 14.75
C LYS A 160 -2.83 -6.12 13.72
N VAL A 161 -3.39 -5.27 12.85
CA VAL A 161 -4.30 -5.70 11.77
C VAL A 161 -3.58 -6.63 10.80
N VAL A 162 -2.42 -6.24 10.29
CA VAL A 162 -1.65 -7.03 9.32
C VAL A 162 -1.16 -8.33 9.95
N LEU A 163 -0.73 -8.33 11.21
CA LEU A 163 -0.37 -9.58 11.92
C LEU A 163 -1.57 -10.50 12.11
N ASN A 164 -2.78 -9.97 12.36
CA ASN A 164 -3.97 -10.83 12.44
C ASN A 164 -4.30 -11.46 11.09
N ILE A 165 -4.23 -10.69 9.99
CA ILE A 165 -4.44 -11.20 8.63
C ILE A 165 -3.40 -12.28 8.32
N LEU A 166 -2.13 -12.01 8.61
CA LEU A 166 -1.01 -12.95 8.47
C LEU A 166 -1.26 -14.28 9.19
N MET A 167 -1.85 -14.26 10.39
CA MET A 167 -2.10 -15.48 11.17
C MET A 167 -3.40 -16.20 10.82
N THR A 168 -4.34 -15.55 10.13
CA THR A 168 -5.70 -16.08 9.89
C THR A 168 -6.01 -16.42 8.44
N ARG A 169 -5.33 -15.79 7.47
CA ARG A 169 -5.60 -15.94 6.03
C ARG A 169 -4.58 -16.85 5.34
N GLY A 170 -4.84 -17.13 4.06
CA GLY A 170 -4.07 -18.02 3.21
C GLY A 170 -2.68 -17.51 2.80
N ILE A 171 -2.00 -18.31 1.97
CA ILE A 171 -0.59 -18.09 1.60
C ILE A 171 -0.39 -16.77 0.83
N LEU A 172 -1.35 -16.41 -0.04
CA LEU A 172 -1.26 -15.20 -0.87
C LEU A 172 -1.36 -13.92 -0.02
N GLU A 173 -2.27 -13.91 0.96
CA GLU A 173 -2.44 -12.82 1.90
C GLU A 173 -1.23 -12.72 2.82
N GLN A 174 -0.72 -13.86 3.30
CA GLN A 174 0.49 -13.90 4.12
C GLN A 174 1.68 -13.26 3.41
N ARG A 175 1.91 -13.61 2.13
CA ARG A 175 2.97 -13.00 1.31
C ARG A 175 2.79 -11.47 1.25
N ALA A 176 1.59 -10.99 0.96
CA ALA A 176 1.31 -9.56 0.92
C ALA A 176 1.48 -8.89 2.30
N CYS A 177 1.12 -9.57 3.39
CA CYS A 177 1.30 -9.08 4.75
C CYS A 177 2.77 -8.88 5.10
N LEU A 178 3.64 -9.82 4.72
CA LEU A 178 5.07 -9.75 5.00
C LEU A 178 5.72 -8.54 4.31
N ASP A 179 5.45 -8.34 3.02
CA ASP A 179 5.94 -7.17 2.26
C ASP A 179 5.41 -5.85 2.86
N THR A 180 4.13 -5.83 3.22
CA THR A 180 3.49 -4.66 3.87
C THR A 180 4.07 -4.37 5.24
N LEU A 181 4.39 -5.39 6.04
CA LEU A 181 5.03 -5.22 7.35
C LEU A 181 6.41 -4.60 7.19
N LEU A 182 7.22 -5.02 6.20
CA LEU A 182 8.49 -4.35 5.94
C LEU A 182 8.29 -2.87 5.65
N ALA A 183 7.37 -2.52 4.75
CA ALA A 183 7.09 -1.13 4.40
C ALA A 183 6.63 -0.29 5.61
N LEU A 184 5.76 -0.84 6.47
CA LEU A 184 5.29 -0.18 7.70
C LEU A 184 6.42 0.07 8.72
N LEU A 185 7.40 -0.83 8.79
CA LEU A 185 8.48 -0.80 9.77
C LEU A 185 9.69 0.01 9.33
N VAL A 186 9.92 0.17 8.03
CA VAL A 186 11.14 0.82 7.51
C VAL A 186 11.23 2.28 7.96
N ASN A 187 10.12 3.02 8.08
CA ASN A 187 10.16 4.47 8.34
C ASN A 187 9.31 4.94 9.52
N CYS A 188 8.81 4.04 10.37
CA CYS A 188 7.96 4.40 11.51
C CYS A 188 8.38 3.66 12.78
N SER A 189 8.89 4.40 13.77
CA SER A 189 9.29 3.86 15.08
C SER A 189 8.09 3.34 15.88
N GLY A 190 6.93 4.00 15.80
CA GLY A 190 5.69 3.55 16.44
C GLY A 190 5.21 2.19 15.93
N ASN A 191 5.22 1.98 14.61
CA ASN A 191 4.94 0.64 14.06
C ASN A 191 5.98 -0.41 14.53
N LEU A 192 7.25 -0.01 14.70
CA LEU A 192 8.27 -0.92 15.19
C LEU A 192 8.07 -1.30 16.66
N THR A 193 7.60 -0.38 17.51
CA THR A 193 7.26 -0.69 18.90
C THR A 193 6.05 -1.62 18.95
N ASP A 194 4.98 -1.31 18.22
CA ASP A 194 3.78 -2.16 18.14
C ASP A 194 4.13 -3.57 17.66
N PHE A 195 5.05 -3.71 16.70
CA PHE A 195 5.45 -5.00 16.18
C PHE A 195 6.17 -5.86 17.21
N LYS A 196 6.95 -5.23 18.09
CA LYS A 196 7.60 -5.93 19.22
C LYS A 196 6.58 -6.32 20.27
N GLU A 197 5.69 -5.40 20.65
CA GLU A 197 4.63 -5.65 21.65
C GLU A 197 3.65 -6.74 21.21
N GLN A 198 3.44 -6.90 19.90
CA GLN A 198 2.60 -7.94 19.34
C GLN A 198 3.33 -9.27 19.10
N ASP A 199 4.56 -9.44 19.61
CA ASP A 199 5.42 -10.61 19.38
C ASP A 199 5.55 -10.97 17.89
N GLY A 200 5.64 -9.96 17.03
CA GLY A 200 5.56 -10.12 15.58
C GLY A 200 6.62 -11.08 15.03
N LEU A 201 7.81 -11.10 15.62
CA LEU A 201 8.87 -12.06 15.27
C LEU A 201 8.47 -13.51 15.53
N ASN A 202 7.84 -13.79 16.67
CA ASN A 202 7.41 -15.14 17.03
C ASN A 202 6.30 -15.61 16.07
N LYS A 203 5.36 -14.73 15.75
CA LYS A 203 4.29 -15.00 14.77
C LYS A 203 4.84 -15.30 13.38
N ILE A 204 5.80 -14.51 12.88
CA ILE A 204 6.47 -14.79 11.61
C ILE A 204 7.27 -16.09 11.67
N ALA A 205 7.97 -16.35 12.79
CA ALA A 205 8.75 -17.58 12.94
C ALA A 205 7.88 -18.84 12.90
N VAL A 206 6.66 -18.79 13.46
CA VAL A 206 5.68 -19.89 13.35
C VAL A 206 5.32 -20.16 11.89
N ILE A 207 5.04 -19.12 11.11
CA ILE A 207 4.67 -19.26 9.69
C ILE A 207 5.83 -19.77 8.83
N VAL A 208 7.06 -19.33 9.11
CA VAL A 208 8.25 -19.69 8.34
C VAL A 208 8.79 -21.09 8.69
N LYS A 209 8.48 -21.61 9.89
CA LYS A 209 8.87 -22.97 10.31
C LYS A 209 8.04 -24.07 9.63
N ASP A 210 6.90 -23.71 9.05
CA ASP A 210 6.04 -24.65 8.33
C ASP A 210 6.73 -25.11 7.03
N ALA A 211 7.29 -26.32 7.04
CA ALA A 211 8.15 -26.85 5.96
C ALA A 211 7.43 -26.98 4.60
N ASN A 212 6.10 -27.01 4.60
CA ASN A 212 5.24 -27.23 3.43
C ASN A 212 4.78 -25.93 2.74
N ARG A 213 5.33 -24.76 3.12
CA ARG A 213 4.94 -23.45 2.56
C ARG A 213 5.91 -22.94 1.49
N ASP A 214 5.32 -22.16 0.58
CA ASP A 214 5.90 -21.55 -0.63
C ASP A 214 7.30 -20.94 -0.41
N ASP A 215 8.22 -21.17 -1.34
CA ASP A 215 9.60 -20.70 -1.30
C ASP A 215 9.70 -19.17 -1.26
N HIS A 216 8.67 -18.45 -1.70
CA HIS A 216 8.58 -17.00 -1.54
C HIS A 216 8.49 -16.53 -0.07
N VAL A 217 7.84 -17.31 0.81
CA VAL A 217 7.81 -17.03 2.26
C VAL A 217 9.19 -17.28 2.88
N LYS A 218 9.94 -18.25 2.34
CA LYS A 218 11.34 -18.51 2.71
C LYS A 218 12.27 -17.42 2.19
N MET A 219 12.03 -16.86 1.00
CA MET A 219 12.78 -15.72 0.46
C MET A 219 12.57 -14.44 1.25
N PHE A 220 11.39 -14.22 1.84
CA PHE A 220 11.18 -13.15 2.82
C PHE A 220 12.17 -13.25 3.98
N ARG A 221 12.53 -14.46 4.42
CA ARG A 221 13.53 -14.68 5.48
C ARG A 221 14.89 -14.08 5.10
N VAL A 222 15.29 -14.16 3.83
CA VAL A 222 16.55 -13.61 3.32
C VAL A 222 16.47 -12.09 3.18
N SER A 223 15.43 -11.57 2.53
CA SER A 223 15.21 -10.13 2.36
C SER A 223 15.05 -9.42 3.70
N ALA A 224 14.22 -9.97 4.60
CA ALA A 224 14.03 -9.45 5.95
C ALA A 224 15.30 -9.59 6.79
N SER A 225 16.06 -10.69 6.69
CA SER A 225 17.34 -10.83 7.40
C SER A 225 18.39 -9.83 6.91
N LEU A 226 18.44 -9.54 5.60
CA LEU A 226 19.33 -8.53 5.04
C LEU A 226 18.91 -7.12 5.45
N LEU A 227 17.61 -6.82 5.38
CA LEU A 227 17.05 -5.52 5.79
C LEU A 227 17.19 -5.29 7.29
N TRP A 228 16.95 -6.33 8.11
CA TRP A 228 17.19 -6.33 9.55
C TRP A 228 18.67 -6.29 9.90
N LYS A 229 19.56 -6.97 9.17
CA LYS A 229 21.01 -6.82 9.37
C LYS A 229 21.47 -5.41 9.02
N ARG A 230 20.98 -4.80 7.93
CA ARG A 230 21.24 -3.40 7.54
C ARG A 230 20.74 -2.41 8.60
N LYS A 231 19.50 -2.57 9.08
CA LYS A 231 18.90 -1.76 10.15
C LYS A 231 19.56 -1.98 11.51
N ARG A 232 19.95 -3.21 11.87
CA ARG A 232 20.70 -3.56 13.10
C ARG A 232 22.11 -2.96 13.07
N LYS A 233 22.75 -2.84 11.90
CA LYS A 233 24.02 -2.13 11.69
C LYS A 233 23.87 -0.61 11.84
N MET A 234 22.74 -0.05 11.40
CA MET A 234 22.36 1.36 11.59
C MET A 234 22.04 1.66 13.07
N TRP A 235 21.39 0.73 13.79
CA TRP A 235 21.12 0.81 15.24
C TRP A 235 22.38 0.73 16.11
N ARG A 236 23.41 -0.03 15.71
CA ARG A 236 24.71 -0.03 16.42
C ARG A 236 25.51 1.26 16.25
N ARG A 237 25.15 2.10 15.28
CA ARG A 237 25.80 3.39 14.99
C ARG A 237 25.15 4.58 15.70
N PHE A 238 24.02 4.37 16.35
CA PHE A 238 23.28 5.37 17.15
C PHE A 238 23.34 5.09 18.66
N ARG A 239 24.15 4.10 19.07
CA ARG A 239 24.59 3.93 20.46
C ARG A 239 25.95 4.63 20.59
N VAL A 240 25.90 5.94 20.73
CA VAL A 240 26.86 6.70 21.55
C VAL A 240 26.08 7.10 22.79
#